data_AF-A0AAD5LJ85-F1
#
_entry.id   AF-A0AAD5LJ85-F1
#
_cell.length_a   1.000
_cell.length_b   1.000
_cell.length_c   1.000
_cell.angle_alpha   90.00
_cell.angle_beta   90.00
_cell.angle_gamma   90.00
#
_symmetry.space_group_name_H-M   'P 1'
#
loop_
_entity.id
_entity.type
_entity.pdbx_description
1 polymer ?
#
loop_
_entity_poly.entity_id
_entity_poly.type
_entity_poly.pdbx_seq_one_letter_code
_entity_poly.pdbx_strand_id
1 'polypeptide(L)'
;MFKVALEHLAVRGRLIIFGYISGYQQGGGLEVGHHPLGMSEVAPQLLSKSASICGFHSANHTETYATYLRDLVQLVRDKKVVAGVDPHVFKGLERVPEAIDSLFARKNCGKVVVRVSPEGSGCVTP
;
A
#
# COMPACT_ATOMS: atom_id res chain seq x y z
N MET A 1 -7.81 -12.96 -2.99
CA MET A 1 -6.64 -12.73 -2.12
C MET A 1 -6.98 -12.76 -0.64
N PHE A 2 -7.96 -12.00 -0.14
CA PHE A 2 -8.32 -12.01 1.29
C PHE A 2 -8.64 -13.41 1.84
N LYS A 3 -9.59 -14.12 1.21
CA LYS A 3 -9.97 -15.50 1.58
C LYS A 3 -8.76 -16.44 1.66
N VAL A 4 -7.94 -16.44 0.60
CA VAL A 4 -6.74 -17.29 0.52
C VAL A 4 -5.76 -16.98 1.65
N ALA A 5 -5.51 -15.70 1.95
CA ALA A 5 -4.63 -15.31 3.04
C ALA A 5 -5.14 -15.80 4.40
N LEU A 6 -6.45 -15.68 4.65
CA LEU A 6 -7.10 -16.15 5.87
C LEU A 6 -6.98 -17.67 6.04
N GLU A 7 -7.26 -18.42 4.98
CA GLU A 7 -7.19 -19.90 4.93
C GLU A 7 -5.77 -20.43 5.18
N HIS A 8 -4.74 -19.64 4.85
CA HIS A 8 -3.34 -20.03 4.97
C HIS A 8 -2.61 -19.35 6.14
N LEU A 9 -3.31 -18.68 7.06
CA LEU A 9 -2.68 -18.21 8.30
C LEU A 9 -2.10 -19.39 9.08
N ALA A 10 -0.91 -19.21 9.64
CA ALA A 10 -0.35 -20.11 10.63
C ALA A 10 -1.07 -19.97 11.98
N VAL A 11 -0.84 -20.90 12.89
CA VAL A 11 -1.28 -20.76 14.29
C VAL A 11 -0.67 -19.49 14.88
N ARG A 12 -1.50 -18.63 15.45
CA ARG A 12 -1.18 -17.26 15.95
C ARG A 12 -0.77 -16.27 14.85
N GLY A 13 -1.08 -16.58 13.60
CA GLY A 13 -0.87 -15.70 12.47
C GLY A 13 -1.64 -14.38 12.61
N ARG A 14 -1.11 -13.33 11.96
CA ARG A 14 -1.72 -11.99 11.97
C ARG A 14 -1.89 -11.52 10.53
N LEU A 15 -3.13 -11.18 10.16
CA LEU A 15 -3.44 -10.57 8.88
C LEU A 15 -3.66 -9.07 9.08
N ILE A 16 -2.81 -8.25 8.48
CA ILE A 16 -2.92 -6.78 8.54
C ILE A 16 -3.65 -6.30 7.28
N ILE A 17 -4.78 -5.62 7.47
CA ILE A 17 -5.55 -5.00 6.38
C ILE A 17 -5.16 -3.52 6.31
N PHE A 18 -4.43 -3.13 5.26
CA PHE A 18 -4.10 -1.72 4.99
C PHE A 18 -4.77 -1.17 3.73
N GLY A 19 -5.42 -2.03 2.93
CA GLY A 19 -6.09 -1.65 1.70
C GLY A 19 -6.71 -2.84 0.97
N TYR A 20 -7.51 -2.54 -0.05
CA TYR A 20 -8.22 -3.53 -0.87
C TYR A 20 -8.42 -2.99 -2.29
N ILE A 21 -7.32 -2.76 -3.00
CA ILE A 21 -7.29 -2.11 -4.32
C ILE A 21 -8.23 -2.72 -5.38
N SER A 22 -8.57 -4.00 -5.25
CA SER A 22 -9.54 -4.66 -6.12
C SER A 22 -10.95 -4.07 -6.05
N GLY A 23 -11.30 -3.35 -4.98
CA GLY A 23 -12.61 -2.71 -4.81
C GLY A 23 -12.66 -1.22 -5.17
N TYR A 24 -11.51 -0.55 -5.35
CA TYR A 24 -11.48 0.93 -5.46
C TYR A 24 -12.15 1.47 -6.73
N GLN A 25 -12.16 0.72 -7.84
CA GLN A 25 -12.77 1.18 -9.09
C GLN A 25 -14.30 1.08 -9.11
N GLN A 26 -14.92 0.43 -8.12
CA GLN A 26 -16.36 0.11 -8.12
C GLN A 26 -17.25 1.26 -7.60
N GLY A 27 -16.70 2.47 -7.46
CA GLY A 27 -17.45 3.70 -7.21
C GLY A 27 -18.07 3.86 -5.82
N GLY A 28 -17.99 2.85 -4.95
CA GLY A 28 -18.64 2.83 -3.62
C GLY A 28 -17.78 3.23 -2.42
N GLY A 29 -16.48 3.52 -2.58
CA GLY A 29 -15.62 3.74 -1.41
C GLY A 29 -15.49 2.48 -0.54
N LEU A 30 -15.70 2.59 0.78
CA LEU A 30 -15.69 1.46 1.72
C LEU A 30 -16.90 0.52 1.55
N GLU A 31 -17.84 0.87 0.67
CA GLU A 31 -19.04 0.10 0.38
C GLU A 31 -18.68 -1.06 -0.56
N VAL A 32 -18.45 -2.22 0.08
CA VAL A 32 -18.69 -3.57 -0.45
C VAL A 32 -18.10 -3.87 -1.83
N GLY A 33 -16.81 -4.22 -1.87
CA GLY A 33 -16.32 -5.12 -2.91
C GLY A 33 -17.10 -6.45 -2.86
N HIS A 34 -17.51 -6.96 -4.02
CA HIS A 34 -18.43 -8.09 -4.27
C HIS A 34 -18.06 -9.49 -3.67
N HIS A 35 -17.39 -9.57 -2.52
CA HIS A 35 -17.12 -10.85 -1.85
C HIS A 35 -17.01 -10.67 -0.32
N PRO A 36 -18.11 -10.36 0.39
CA PRO A 36 -18.09 -10.37 1.84
C PRO A 36 -17.99 -11.83 2.29
N LEU A 37 -16.82 -12.23 2.80
CA LEU A 37 -16.79 -13.39 3.69
C LEU A 37 -17.62 -13.01 4.91
N GLY A 38 -18.64 -13.81 5.21
CA GLY A 38 -19.42 -13.61 6.41
C GLY A 38 -18.56 -13.84 7.65
N MET A 39 -18.92 -13.24 8.78
CA MET A 39 -18.25 -13.58 10.05
C MET A 39 -18.39 -15.06 10.41
N SER A 40 -19.42 -15.74 9.90
CA SER A 40 -19.57 -17.20 9.98
C SER A 40 -18.43 -17.97 9.29
N GLU A 41 -17.82 -17.42 8.25
CA GLU A 41 -16.69 -18.03 7.54
C GLU A 41 -15.34 -17.60 8.15
N VAL A 42 -15.28 -16.39 8.70
CA VAL A 42 -14.04 -15.83 9.27
C VAL A 42 -13.76 -16.35 10.68
N ALA A 43 -14.77 -16.37 11.54
CA ALA A 43 -14.60 -16.69 12.96
C ALA A 43 -14.00 -18.09 13.20
N PRO A 44 -14.45 -19.17 12.53
CA PRO A 44 -13.87 -20.51 12.73
C PRO A 44 -12.38 -20.58 12.33
N GLN A 45 -11.98 -19.86 11.28
CA GLN A 45 -10.59 -19.84 10.83
C GLN A 45 -9.67 -19.12 11.81
N LEU A 46 -10.12 -18.00 12.38
CA LEU A 46 -9.37 -17.30 13.41
C LEU A 46 -9.31 -18.09 14.71
N LEU A 47 -10.44 -18.66 15.13
CA LEU A 47 -10.55 -19.41 16.38
C LEU A 47 -9.65 -20.65 16.36
N SER A 48 -9.76 -21.49 15.32
CA SER A 48 -8.99 -22.73 15.20
C SER A 48 -7.48 -22.50 15.19
N LYS A 49 -7.02 -21.34 14.73
CA LYS A 49 -5.60 -20.97 14.64
C LYS A 49 -5.16 -20.03 15.75
N SER A 50 -6.05 -19.56 16.63
CA SER A 50 -5.76 -18.44 17.53
C SER A 50 -5.15 -17.23 16.81
N ALA A 51 -5.62 -16.96 15.58
CA ALA A 51 -5.10 -15.93 14.69
C ALA A 51 -5.89 -14.61 14.84
N SER A 52 -5.33 -13.51 14.33
CA SER A 52 -5.98 -12.20 14.36
C SER A 52 -5.98 -11.48 13.02
N ILE A 53 -6.97 -10.60 12.87
CA ILE A 53 -7.06 -9.65 11.76
C ILE A 53 -7.05 -8.26 12.37
N CYS A 54 -6.22 -7.36 11.84
CA CYS A 54 -6.11 -5.98 12.33
C CYS A 54 -6.12 -5.00 11.17
N GLY A 55 -6.95 -3.96 11.26
CA GLY A 55 -6.93 -2.84 10.33
C GLY A 55 -5.77 -1.89 10.66
N PHE A 56 -5.09 -1.42 9.63
CA PHE A 56 -4.04 -0.40 9.74
C PHE A 56 -4.37 0.77 8.83
N HIS A 57 -4.52 1.96 9.41
CA HIS A 57 -4.69 3.20 8.69
C HIS A 57 -3.61 4.19 9.14
N SER A 58 -2.86 4.76 8.19
CA SER A 58 -1.70 5.61 8.49
C SER A 58 -2.08 6.86 9.27
N ALA A 59 -3.26 7.44 9.01
CA ALA A 59 -3.73 8.63 9.73
C ALA A 59 -3.99 8.38 11.23
N ASN A 60 -4.09 7.12 11.66
CA ASN A 60 -4.29 6.76 13.06
C ASN A 60 -2.98 6.52 13.83
N HIS A 61 -1.82 6.73 13.20
CA HIS A 61 -0.48 6.45 13.78
C HIS A 61 0.50 7.61 13.57
N THR A 62 -0.03 8.85 13.58
CA THR A 62 0.74 10.06 13.23
C THR A 62 1.89 10.34 14.21
N GLU A 63 1.76 9.92 15.46
CA GLU A 63 2.76 10.06 16.52
C GLU A 63 4.08 9.34 16.20
N THR A 64 4.02 8.24 15.42
CA THR A 64 5.21 7.48 15.03
C THR A 64 5.81 7.94 13.69
N TYR A 65 5.08 8.75 12.93
CA TYR A 65 5.39 9.05 11.53
C TYR A 65 6.76 9.71 11.34
N ALA A 66 7.09 10.69 12.17
CA ALA A 66 8.34 11.45 12.06
C ALA A 66 9.58 10.58 12.32
N THR A 67 9.52 9.71 13.34
CA THR A 67 10.60 8.78 13.67
C THR A 67 10.74 7.73 12.57
N TYR A 68 9.63 7.10 12.17
CA TYR A 68 9.60 6.11 11.10
C TYR A 68 10.20 6.64 9.80
N LEU A 69 9.83 7.86 9.39
CA LEU A 69 10.33 8.45 8.15
C LEU A 69 11.85 8.67 8.19
N ARG A 70 12.36 9.16 9.32
CA ARG A 70 13.81 9.36 9.52
C ARG A 70 14.58 8.06 9.37
N ASP A 71 14.10 7.01 10.05
CA ASP A 71 14.74 5.69 10.04
C ASP A 71 14.69 5.06 8.65
N LEU A 72 13.55 5.16 7.96
CA LEU A 72 13.40 4.65 6.59
C LEU A 72 14.36 5.35 5.62
N VAL A 73 14.48 6.68 5.70
CA VAL A 73 15.43 7.45 4.88
C VAL A 73 16.86 7.02 5.18
N GLN A 74 17.20 6.79 6.44
CA GLN A 74 18.53 6.32 6.81
C GLN A 74 18.81 4.93 6.22
N LEU A 75 17.85 3.99 6.30
CA LEU A 75 17.99 2.65 5.71
C LEU A 75 18.19 2.70 4.18
N VAL A 76 17.52 3.62 3.50
CA VAL A 76 17.70 3.83 2.06
C VAL A 76 19.09 4.40 1.76
N ARG A 77 19.55 5.40 2.53
CA ARG A 77 20.91 5.96 2.40
C ARG A 77 21.99 4.92 2.65
N ASP A 78 21.78 4.07 3.65
CA ASP A 78 22.64 2.94 4.00
C ASP A 78 22.58 1.79 2.97
N LYS A 79 21.74 1.90 1.93
CA LYS A 79 21.48 0.85 0.93
C LYS A 79 20.98 -0.48 1.51
N LYS A 80 20.42 -0.45 2.72
CA LYS A 80 19.78 -1.61 3.38
C LYS A 80 18.36 -1.84 2.84
N VAL A 81 17.75 -0.79 2.30
CA VAL A 81 16.43 -0.84 1.65
C VAL A 81 16.55 -0.21 0.26
N VAL A 82 16.05 -0.92 -0.75
CA VAL A 82 15.97 -0.41 -2.12
C VAL A 82 14.65 0.34 -2.30
N ALA A 83 14.73 1.64 -2.56
CA ALA A 83 13.58 2.43 -2.98
C ALA A 83 13.22 2.12 -4.44
N GLY A 84 12.43 1.08 -4.66
CA GLY A 84 11.97 0.67 -5.99
C GLY A 84 10.97 1.68 -6.57
N VAL A 85 11.45 2.56 -7.44
CA VAL A 85 10.61 3.45 -8.25
C VAL A 85 10.33 2.78 -9.59
N ASP A 86 9.12 2.96 -10.10
CA ASP A 86 8.75 2.45 -11.41
C ASP A 86 9.65 3.04 -12.50
N PRO A 87 10.20 2.22 -13.43
CA PRO A 87 11.09 2.72 -14.47
C PRO A 87 10.36 3.63 -15.48
N HIS A 88 9.04 3.53 -15.59
CA HIS A 88 8.24 4.40 -16.46
C HIS A 88 8.06 5.78 -15.82
N VAL A 89 8.68 6.79 -16.43
CA VAL A 89 8.62 8.18 -15.96
C VAL A 89 7.51 8.92 -16.69
N PHE A 90 6.41 9.17 -15.99
CA PHE A 90 5.38 10.11 -16.45
C PHE A 90 5.88 11.54 -16.26
N LYS A 91 5.83 12.37 -17.31
CA LYS A 91 6.29 13.77 -17.28
C LYS A 91 5.11 14.70 -17.48
N GLY A 92 4.98 15.70 -16.61
CA GLY A 92 3.88 16.66 -16.60
C GLY A 92 2.67 16.19 -15.80
N LEU A 93 1.96 17.15 -15.20
CA LEU A 93 0.79 16.88 -14.36
C LEU A 93 -0.37 16.29 -15.16
N GLU A 94 -0.44 16.61 -16.45
CA GLU A 94 -1.41 16.09 -17.41
C GLU A 94 -1.35 14.56 -17.57
N ARG A 95 -0.22 13.93 -17.20
CA ARG A 95 -0.02 12.47 -17.27
C ARG A 95 -0.49 11.71 -16.04
N VAL A 96 -1.01 12.39 -15.01
CA VAL A 96 -1.54 11.73 -13.80
C VAL A 96 -2.64 10.70 -14.12
N PRO A 97 -3.63 10.97 -14.98
CA PRO A 97 -4.64 9.97 -15.35
C PRO A 97 -4.01 8.71 -15.95
N GLU A 98 -3.06 8.87 -16.88
CA GLU A 98 -2.34 7.74 -17.49
C GLU A 98 -1.53 6.94 -16.46
N ALA A 99 -0.95 7.61 -15.47
CA ALA A 99 -0.24 6.96 -14.37
C ALA A 99 -1.17 6.13 -13.47
N ILE A 100 -2.38 6.65 -13.21
CA ILE A 100 -3.42 5.94 -12.46
C ILE A 100 -3.91 4.72 -13.27
N ASP A 101 -4.16 4.88 -14.56
CA ASP A 101 -4.57 3.80 -15.46
C ASP A 101 -3.51 2.68 -15.51
N SER A 102 -2.23 3.05 -15.58
CA SER A 102 -1.11 2.09 -15.53
C SER A 102 -1.07 1.30 -14.21
N LEU A 103 -1.33 1.97 -13.09
CA LEU A 103 -1.40 1.35 -11.76
C LEU A 103 -2.56 0.34 -11.68
N PHE A 104 -3.76 0.70 -12.16
CA PHE A 104 -4.89 -0.23 -12.19
C PHE A 104 -4.74 -1.35 -13.23
N ALA A 105 -4.03 -1.08 -14.33
CA ALA A 105 -3.62 -2.11 -15.30
C ALA A 105 -2.53 -3.05 -14.75
N ARG A 106 -2.03 -2.83 -13.51
CA ARG A 106 -1.00 -3.63 -12.84
C ARG A 106 0.31 -3.70 -13.64
N LYS A 107 0.61 -2.67 -14.41
CA LYS A 107 1.83 -2.60 -15.24
C LYS A 107 3.04 -2.08 -14.47
N ASN A 108 2.84 -1.54 -13.28
CA ASN A 108 3.90 -0.92 -12.50
C ASN A 108 4.76 -1.95 -11.75
N CYS A 109 6.06 -1.70 -11.69
CA CYS A 109 7.05 -2.40 -10.88
C CYS A 109 7.70 -1.41 -9.91
N GLY A 110 7.12 -1.29 -8.71
CA GLY A 110 7.54 -0.34 -7.69
C GLY A 110 6.62 0.88 -7.61
N LYS A 111 7.13 1.98 -7.07
CA LYS A 111 6.39 3.21 -6.82
C LYS A 111 6.23 4.01 -8.12
N VAL A 112 4.99 4.18 -8.57
CA VAL A 112 4.64 5.09 -9.67
C VAL A 112 4.88 6.54 -9.23
N VAL A 113 5.62 7.30 -10.05
CA VAL A 113 5.96 8.71 -9.80
C VAL A 113 5.69 9.52 -11.08
N VAL A 114 5.11 10.71 -10.90
CA VAL A 114 4.93 11.70 -11.97
C VAL A 114 5.90 12.85 -11.73
N ARG A 115 6.72 13.15 -12.73
CA ARG A 115 7.67 14.27 -12.72
C ARG A 115 6.98 15.53 -13.23
N VAL A 116 6.73 16.48 -12.34
CA VAL A 116 5.98 17.71 -12.67
C VAL A 116 6.88 18.79 -13.31
N SER A 117 8.18 18.83 -13.00
CA SER A 117 9.12 19.82 -13.57
C SER A 117 10.44 19.17 -14.04
N PRO A 118 11.07 19.68 -15.11
CA PRO A 118 12.40 19.26 -15.54
C PRO A 118 13.48 19.91 -14.64
N GLU A 119 13.76 19.27 -13.52
CA GLU A 119 14.93 19.47 -12.62
C GLU A 119 15.10 20.83 -11.92
N GLY A 120 15.65 20.77 -10.71
CA GLY A 120 15.97 21.94 -9.92
C GLY A 120 17.16 22.70 -10.49
N SER A 121 17.00 24.00 -10.65
CA SER A 121 17.99 24.95 -10.15
C SER A 121 18.38 24.52 -8.73
N GLY A 122 19.69 24.39 -8.50
CA GLY A 122 20.27 23.74 -7.31
C GLY A 122 19.60 24.11 -6.00
N CYS A 123 19.49 23.11 -5.12
CA CYS A 123 19.33 23.36 -3.70
C CYS A 123 20.59 24.09 -3.22
N VAL A 124 20.58 25.43 -3.32
CA VAL A 124 21.47 26.29 -2.55
C VAL A 124 20.93 26.22 -1.12
N THR A 125 21.55 25.40 -0.30
CA THR A 125 21.40 25.49 1.15
C THR A 125 22.04 26.80 1.64
N PRO A 126 21.39 27.56 2.54
CA PRO A 126 22.07 28.58 3.33
C PRO A 126 23.06 27.95 4.31
#